data_AF-A0A0E3PA46-F1
#
_entry.id   AF-A0A0E3PA46-F1
#
_cell.length_a   1.000
_cell.length_b   1.000
_cell.length_c   1.000
_cell.angle_alpha   90.00
_cell.angle_beta   90.00
_cell.angle_gamma   90.00
#
_symmetry.space_group_name_H-M   'P 1'
#
loop_
_entity.id
_entity.type
_entity.pdbx_description
1 polymer ?
#
loop_
_entity_poly.entity_id
_entity_poly.type
_entity_poly.pdbx_seq_one_letter_code
_entity_poly.pdbx_strand_id
1 'polypeptide(L)'
;MRYGVAIDLGTSGYRAQKIDLNTQEIKRTVITLRNPLPGANVMDHMDFAIHYGQDLAHGLSVNAVKNLFQALDVQSGELDRLSVCGNPIQLSIFQGISIEDLAYAGERKKKKYHIEEQKRNARIVPSSEIPGLEEFNCEVVVPPAIKHEVGADALALIIKSGMLDSDQVSIATDYGTNAEMALKVKDIIYTGSAAAGPALEGQQIKNGTLASPFAISDFEFEDGALRNYVLNEEMKPDPGDLVDPKTGEILEAGQINAKGITGTGVIALLEKALGHDLVVLPKIKTPDELIHLQNKITFSERDLKEAGKAIGAIRAGHITLCATAGIELTDIDAAYMAGAAGTYMDAKKAQKIGLIPYSTGNIAQLGNTSLAVAREILLSEGRLWELQDIASQIIGTHIMFATAPEFRDAYVLELAYWEEGMPFKMFKKYLKKKSLPSLDDPIDNPVVDKRVERDIPVLGEEGLHVLERVGTYMTMVVDCPECKKCIKVCPNDAITIDEESRIMISTDLCEGAHCQKCIRACPPEKFNWANLEVFKPEQE
;
A
#
# COMPACT_ATOMS: atom_id res chain seq x y z
N MET A 1 -1.49 12.20 32.49
CA MET A 1 -2.72 11.70 31.83
C MET A 1 -2.37 10.34 31.24
N ARG A 2 -3.34 9.45 31.04
CA ARG A 2 -3.08 8.11 30.49
C ARG A 2 -3.37 8.15 29.00
N TYR A 3 -2.33 7.99 28.19
CA TYR A 3 -2.45 7.99 26.74
C TYR A 3 -2.32 6.57 26.21
N GLY A 4 -2.95 6.35 25.06
CA GLY A 4 -2.69 5.19 24.24
C GLY A 4 -2.22 5.62 22.85
N VAL A 5 -1.55 4.71 22.15
CA VAL A 5 -1.13 4.92 20.76
C VAL A 5 -1.71 3.83 19.87
N ALA A 6 -2.34 4.21 18.78
CA ALA A 6 -2.79 3.30 17.73
C ALA A 6 -1.92 3.46 16.48
N ILE A 7 -1.38 2.36 15.94
CA ILE A 7 -0.47 2.38 14.79
C ILE A 7 -0.96 1.44 13.68
N ASP A 8 -1.08 1.99 12.48
CA ASP A 8 -1.09 1.23 11.22
C ASP A 8 0.34 1.03 10.74
N LEU A 9 0.82 -0.22 10.78
CA LEU A 9 2.13 -0.66 10.29
C LEU A 9 2.06 -0.97 8.78
N GLY A 10 1.81 0.06 7.98
CA GLY A 10 1.61 -0.07 6.54
C GLY A 10 2.90 -0.33 5.74
N THR A 11 2.75 -1.00 4.59
CA THR A 11 3.86 -1.29 3.67
C THR A 11 4.50 -0.03 3.09
N SER A 12 3.74 1.03 2.85
CA SER A 12 4.27 2.30 2.31
C SER A 12 4.63 3.32 3.40
N GLY A 13 4.44 2.98 4.67
CA GLY A 13 4.69 3.88 5.80
C GLY A 13 3.76 3.62 6.97
N TYR A 14 4.11 4.16 8.13
CA TYR A 14 3.36 4.01 9.37
C TYR A 14 2.47 5.24 9.60
N ARG A 15 1.30 5.01 10.19
CA ARG A 15 0.40 6.07 10.65
C ARG A 15 0.04 5.83 12.09
N ALA A 16 0.20 6.82 12.94
CA ALA A 16 0.03 6.68 14.37
C ALA A 16 -0.84 7.80 14.95
N GLN A 17 -1.68 7.47 15.93
CA GLN A 17 -2.52 8.41 16.66
C GLN A 17 -2.29 8.30 18.16
N LYS A 18 -1.99 9.44 18.81
CA LYS A 18 -2.02 9.59 20.27
C LYS A 18 -3.45 9.84 20.70
N ILE A 19 -3.93 9.05 21.64
CA ILE A 19 -5.32 9.06 22.09
C ILE A 19 -5.33 9.22 23.61
N ASP A 20 -6.15 10.13 24.13
CA ASP A 20 -6.41 10.20 25.57
C ASP A 20 -7.40 9.08 25.95
N LEU A 21 -7.00 8.18 26.84
CA LEU A 21 -7.81 6.99 27.16
C LEU A 21 -9.04 7.30 28.01
N ASN A 22 -9.08 8.45 28.69
CA ASN A 22 -10.24 8.84 29.50
C ASN A 22 -11.34 9.46 28.64
N THR A 23 -10.95 10.31 27.69
CA THR A 23 -11.87 11.04 26.81
C THR A 23 -12.10 10.32 25.48
N GLN A 24 -11.22 9.38 25.10
CA GLN A 24 -11.16 8.70 23.81
C GLN A 24 -10.90 9.64 22.63
N GLU A 25 -10.47 10.88 22.90
CA GLU A 25 -10.16 11.86 21.87
C GLU A 25 -8.77 11.62 21.27
N ILE A 26 -8.69 11.76 19.95
CA ILE A 26 -7.42 11.80 19.24
C ILE A 26 -6.77 13.15 19.53
N LYS A 27 -5.55 13.13 20.05
CA LYS A 27 -4.78 14.34 20.40
C LYS A 27 -3.85 14.76 19.27
N ARG A 28 -3.09 13.82 18.70
CA ARG A 28 -2.13 14.07 17.62
C ARG A 28 -2.08 12.90 16.65
N THR A 29 -1.83 13.20 15.38
CA THR A 29 -1.52 12.21 14.34
C THR A 29 -0.11 12.41 13.80
N VAL A 30 0.64 11.32 13.66
CA VAL A 30 1.95 11.31 13.00
C VAL A 30 1.93 10.29 11.86
N ILE A 31 2.48 10.65 10.70
CA ILE A 31 2.64 9.73 9.57
C ILE A 31 4.10 9.72 9.10
N THR A 32 4.56 8.59 8.59
CA THR A 32 5.82 8.51 7.83
C THR A 32 5.53 8.50 6.33
N LEU A 33 6.43 9.09 5.53
CA LEU A 33 6.31 9.05 4.06
C LEU A 33 6.71 7.70 3.46
N ARG A 34 7.47 6.89 4.21
CA ARG A 34 8.01 5.60 3.77
C ARG A 34 8.05 4.60 4.93
N ASN A 35 8.17 3.32 4.61
CA ASN A 35 8.39 2.26 5.59
C ASN A 35 9.85 2.28 6.09
N PRO A 36 10.12 1.92 7.36
CA PRO A 36 11.49 1.82 7.87
C PRO A 36 12.34 0.70 7.27
N LEU A 37 11.74 -0.27 6.60
CA LEU A 37 12.46 -1.39 6.02
C LEU A 37 12.89 -1.08 4.58
N PRO A 38 14.09 -1.51 4.15
CA PRO A 38 14.49 -1.40 2.76
C PRO A 38 13.54 -2.18 1.82
N GLY A 39 13.06 -1.52 0.78
CA GLY A 39 12.12 -2.11 -0.18
C GLY A 39 10.98 -1.17 -0.57
N ALA A 40 10.30 -1.50 -1.66
CA ALA A 40 9.13 -0.74 -2.12
C ALA A 40 7.81 -1.44 -1.79
N ASN A 41 7.86 -2.71 -1.38
CA ASN A 41 6.68 -3.55 -1.12
C ASN A 41 6.95 -4.59 -0.02
N VAL A 42 5.90 -5.32 0.37
CA VAL A 42 5.99 -6.27 1.49
C VAL A 42 6.93 -7.46 1.20
N MET A 43 7.04 -7.85 -0.07
CA MET A 43 7.93 -8.93 -0.49
C MET A 43 9.39 -8.52 -0.38
N ASP A 44 9.72 -7.26 -0.66
CA ASP A 44 11.07 -6.73 -0.43
C ASP A 44 11.40 -6.70 1.07
N HIS A 45 10.44 -6.31 1.92
CA HIS A 45 10.64 -6.32 3.37
C HIS A 45 10.83 -7.73 3.92
N MET A 46 10.07 -8.69 3.40
CA MET A 46 10.23 -10.11 3.71
C MET A 46 11.58 -10.64 3.22
N ASP A 47 11.96 -10.34 1.98
CA ASP A 47 13.27 -10.72 1.43
C ASP A 47 14.40 -10.16 2.29
N PHE A 48 14.29 -8.89 2.68
CA PHE A 48 15.25 -8.23 3.54
C PHE A 48 15.42 -8.96 4.88
N ALA A 49 14.31 -9.24 5.56
CA ALA A 49 14.34 -9.91 6.85
C ALA A 49 14.85 -11.37 6.75
N ILE A 50 14.52 -12.08 5.66
CA ILE A 50 14.99 -13.47 5.43
C ILE A 50 16.48 -13.54 5.08
N HIS A 51 16.98 -12.62 4.24
CA HIS A 51 18.36 -12.68 3.74
C HIS A 51 19.36 -11.94 4.62
N TYR A 52 18.95 -10.85 5.28
CA TYR A 52 19.85 -10.00 6.07
C TYR A 52 19.58 -10.07 7.58
N GLY A 53 18.44 -10.61 8.00
CA GLY A 53 18.19 -11.00 9.38
C GLY A 53 16.89 -10.44 9.96
N GLN A 54 16.14 -11.30 10.65
CA GLN A 54 14.89 -10.96 11.31
C GLN A 54 15.10 -9.92 12.43
N ASP A 55 16.16 -10.07 13.23
CA ASP A 55 16.47 -9.16 14.33
C ASP A 55 16.82 -7.76 13.82
N LEU A 56 17.50 -7.67 12.67
CA LEU A 56 17.82 -6.41 12.00
C LEU A 56 16.54 -5.71 11.54
N ALA A 57 15.65 -6.43 10.84
CA ALA A 57 14.35 -5.90 10.42
C ALA A 57 13.48 -5.47 11.61
N HIS A 58 13.43 -6.28 12.66
CA HIS A 58 12.73 -5.97 13.90
C HIS A 58 13.25 -4.68 14.55
N GLY A 59 14.57 -4.56 14.69
CA GLY A 59 15.19 -3.36 15.27
C GLY A 59 14.90 -2.08 14.47
N LEU A 60 14.86 -2.16 13.14
CA LEU A 60 14.45 -1.03 12.29
C LEU A 60 12.98 -0.64 12.53
N SER A 61 12.08 -1.63 12.58
CA SER A 61 10.66 -1.40 12.85
C SER A 61 10.42 -0.78 14.24
N VAL A 62 11.07 -1.31 15.28
CA VAL A 62 10.95 -0.79 16.66
C VAL A 62 11.54 0.61 16.78
N ASN A 63 12.69 0.89 16.17
CA ASN A 63 13.26 2.25 16.18
C ASN A 63 12.34 3.26 15.48
N ALA A 64 11.67 2.87 14.39
CA ALA A 64 10.67 3.72 13.75
C ALA A 64 9.48 4.01 14.68
N VAL A 65 9.01 3.01 15.42
CA VAL A 65 7.95 3.18 16.42
C VAL A 65 8.38 4.11 17.56
N LYS A 66 9.64 4.03 18.02
CA LYS A 66 10.17 5.00 19.00
C LYS A 66 10.20 6.42 18.45
N ASN A 67 10.62 6.60 17.20
CA ASN A 67 10.62 7.91 16.54
C ASN A 67 9.19 8.46 16.39
N LEU A 68 8.20 7.58 16.14
CA LEU A 68 6.79 7.95 16.17
C LEU A 68 6.35 8.41 17.56
N PHE A 69 6.74 7.72 18.63
CA PHE A 69 6.41 8.14 20.00
C PHE A 69 7.01 9.50 20.35
N GLN A 70 8.25 9.77 19.95
CA GLN A 70 8.87 11.08 20.11
C GLN A 70 8.08 12.18 19.36
N ALA A 71 7.71 11.94 18.10
CA ALA A 71 6.93 12.90 17.31
C ALA A 71 5.49 13.09 17.84
N LEU A 72 4.92 12.04 18.43
CA LEU A 72 3.63 12.07 19.11
C LEU A 72 3.70 12.78 20.48
N ASP A 73 4.90 13.12 20.96
CA ASP A 73 5.14 13.65 22.29
C ASP A 73 4.57 12.72 23.38
N VAL A 74 4.92 11.43 23.30
CA VAL A 74 4.55 10.39 24.26
C VAL A 74 5.79 9.93 25.01
N GLN A 75 5.75 10.09 26.33
CA GLN A 75 6.83 9.65 27.23
C GLN A 75 6.55 8.26 27.81
N SER A 76 7.60 7.52 28.15
CA SER A 76 7.51 6.12 28.63
C SER A 76 6.66 5.92 29.90
N GLY A 77 6.41 6.98 30.69
CA GLY A 77 5.54 6.92 31.86
C GLY A 77 4.08 7.32 31.62
N GLU A 78 3.74 7.75 30.39
CA GLU A 78 2.41 8.24 30.04
C GLU A 78 1.65 7.30 29.08
N LEU A 79 2.36 6.34 28.47
CA LEU A 79 1.80 5.34 27.58
C LEU A 79 1.26 4.17 28.37
N ASP A 80 -0.05 4.05 28.47
CA ASP A 80 -0.71 2.90 29.12
C ASP A 80 -0.90 1.74 28.14
N ARG A 81 -1.20 2.06 26.87
CA ARG A 81 -1.59 1.06 25.87
C ARG A 81 -1.09 1.40 24.47
N LEU A 82 -0.56 0.42 23.77
CA LEU A 82 -0.19 0.46 22.36
C LEU A 82 -1.06 -0.55 21.62
N SER A 83 -1.56 -0.18 20.44
CA SER A 83 -2.21 -1.11 19.52
C SER A 83 -1.57 -0.97 18.15
N VAL A 84 -1.45 -2.10 17.46
CA VAL A 84 -0.88 -2.16 16.11
C VAL A 84 -1.86 -2.84 15.16
N CYS A 85 -1.83 -2.49 13.89
CA CYS A 85 -2.56 -3.17 12.82
C CYS A 85 -1.71 -3.18 11.56
N GLY A 86 -1.83 -4.20 10.72
CA GLY A 86 -1.08 -4.32 9.47
C GLY A 86 -1.08 -5.74 8.92
N ASN A 87 -0.33 -5.94 7.83
CA ASN A 87 -0.19 -7.25 7.22
C ASN A 87 0.61 -8.22 8.11
N PRO A 88 0.53 -9.55 7.87
CA PRO A 88 1.18 -10.55 8.71
C PRO A 88 2.69 -10.38 8.83
N ILE A 89 3.36 -9.91 7.77
CA ILE A 89 4.82 -9.72 7.73
C ILE A 89 5.21 -8.54 8.62
N GLN A 90 4.57 -7.37 8.45
CA GLN A 90 4.86 -6.19 9.26
C GLN A 90 4.56 -6.43 10.75
N LEU A 91 3.44 -7.07 11.09
CA LEU A 91 3.11 -7.43 12.46
C LEU A 91 4.14 -8.41 13.06
N SER A 92 4.61 -9.38 12.30
CA SER A 92 5.58 -10.37 12.79
C SER A 92 6.96 -9.76 13.00
N ILE A 93 7.41 -8.90 12.07
CA ILE A 93 8.66 -8.15 12.18
C ILE A 93 8.61 -7.23 13.40
N PHE A 94 7.53 -6.47 13.58
CA PHE A 94 7.36 -5.63 14.77
C PHE A 94 7.43 -6.44 16.07
N GLN A 95 6.87 -7.64 16.11
CA GLN A 95 6.87 -8.49 17.29
C GLN A 95 8.15 -9.30 17.52
N GLY A 96 9.09 -9.30 16.56
CA GLY A 96 10.27 -10.18 16.61
C GLY A 96 9.95 -11.66 16.41
N ILE A 97 8.78 -11.99 15.83
CA ILE A 97 8.37 -13.36 15.51
C ILE A 97 8.95 -13.75 14.14
N SER A 98 9.47 -14.97 14.00
CA SER A 98 9.97 -15.46 12.71
C SER A 98 8.93 -15.34 11.59
N ILE A 99 9.37 -14.98 10.39
CA ILE A 99 8.52 -14.91 9.19
C ILE A 99 8.84 -16.01 8.16
N GLU A 100 9.71 -16.96 8.49
CA GLU A 100 10.09 -18.04 7.57
C GLU A 100 8.88 -18.86 7.12
N ASP A 101 7.91 -19.07 8.00
CA ASP A 101 6.67 -19.79 7.68
C ASP A 101 5.75 -19.04 6.72
N LEU A 102 5.89 -17.71 6.62
CA LEU A 102 5.22 -16.85 5.63
C LEU A 102 6.02 -16.77 4.32
N ALA A 103 7.35 -16.77 4.38
CA ALA A 103 8.22 -16.73 3.20
C ALA A 103 8.18 -18.04 2.39
N TYR A 104 7.92 -19.16 3.06
CA TYR A 104 7.98 -20.49 2.46
C TYR A 104 6.63 -21.23 2.56
N ALA A 105 5.74 -20.95 1.62
CA ALA A 105 4.42 -21.60 1.55
C ALA A 105 4.44 -23.11 1.28
N GLY A 106 5.50 -23.63 0.65
CA GLY A 106 5.56 -25.03 0.24
C GLY A 106 6.00 -25.97 1.37
N GLU A 107 5.15 -26.95 1.71
CA GLU A 107 5.42 -28.04 2.67
C GLU A 107 6.80 -28.69 2.53
N ARG A 108 7.28 -28.85 1.29
CA ARG A 108 8.61 -29.41 1.02
C ARG A 108 9.73 -28.52 1.52
N LYS A 109 9.62 -27.20 1.36
CA LYS A 109 10.62 -26.24 1.85
C LYS A 109 10.54 -26.15 3.38
N LYS A 110 9.33 -26.08 3.95
CA LYS A 110 9.13 -26.08 5.41
C LYS A 110 9.81 -27.27 6.08
N LYS A 111 9.59 -28.49 5.55
CA LYS A 111 10.27 -29.70 6.05
C LYS A 111 11.78 -29.70 5.84
N LYS A 112 12.26 -29.20 4.69
CA LYS A 112 13.70 -29.17 4.38
C LYS A 112 14.46 -28.23 5.33
N TYR A 113 13.87 -27.09 5.64
CA TYR A 113 14.49 -26.04 6.46
C TYR A 113 14.04 -26.09 7.93
N HIS A 114 13.24 -27.09 8.34
CA HIS A 114 12.69 -27.24 9.69
C HIS A 114 11.92 -26.01 10.17
N ILE A 115 11.15 -25.40 9.27
CA ILE A 115 10.36 -24.20 9.55
C ILE A 115 9.09 -24.60 10.29
N GLU A 116 8.90 -24.03 11.48
CA GLU A 116 7.70 -24.21 12.30
C GLU A 116 6.68 -23.10 12.03
N GLU A 117 5.40 -23.45 11.97
CA GLU A 117 4.33 -22.46 11.83
C GLU A 117 4.19 -21.63 13.10
N GLN A 118 4.13 -20.31 12.94
CA GLN A 118 4.01 -19.39 14.05
C GLN A 118 2.53 -19.10 14.33
N LYS A 119 2.13 -19.18 15.60
CA LYS A 119 0.78 -18.80 16.03
C LYS A 119 0.67 -17.28 16.08
N ARG A 120 -0.20 -16.71 15.25
CA ARG A 120 -0.46 -15.26 15.16
C ARG A 120 -1.89 -14.92 15.55
N ASN A 121 -2.36 -15.51 16.65
CA ASN A 121 -3.66 -15.18 17.23
C ASN A 121 -3.63 -13.80 17.89
N ALA A 122 -4.81 -13.24 18.08
CA ALA A 122 -4.99 -12.01 18.84
C ALA A 122 -4.38 -12.17 20.25
N ARG A 123 -3.63 -11.16 20.69
CA ARG A 123 -2.99 -11.18 22.02
C ARG A 123 -2.86 -9.78 22.61
N ILE A 124 -2.84 -9.74 23.94
CA ILE A 124 -2.48 -8.56 24.74
C ILE A 124 -1.27 -8.99 25.56
N VAL A 125 -0.15 -8.31 25.37
CA VAL A 125 1.13 -8.66 25.99
C VAL A 125 1.77 -7.42 26.61
N PRO A 126 2.56 -7.52 27.69
CA PRO A 126 3.35 -6.38 28.16
C PRO A 126 4.39 -5.97 27.11
N SER A 127 4.73 -4.69 27.05
CA SER A 127 5.71 -4.17 26.07
C SER A 127 7.10 -4.80 26.21
N SER A 128 7.41 -5.39 27.37
CA SER A 128 8.62 -6.18 27.60
C SER A 128 8.71 -7.48 26.80
N GLU A 129 7.60 -7.97 26.21
CA GLU A 129 7.61 -9.09 25.27
C GLU A 129 7.99 -8.68 23.84
N ILE A 130 8.03 -7.38 23.54
CA ILE A 130 8.46 -6.84 22.25
C ILE A 130 9.87 -6.27 22.45
N PRO A 131 10.92 -6.94 21.94
CA PRO A 131 12.30 -6.51 22.20
C PRO A 131 12.52 -5.04 21.82
N GLY A 132 13.14 -4.29 22.71
CA GLY A 132 13.37 -2.85 22.54
C GLY A 132 12.23 -1.94 22.97
N LEU A 133 11.07 -2.44 23.40
CA LEU A 133 9.96 -1.64 23.97
C LEU A 133 9.81 -1.78 25.49
N GLU A 134 10.80 -2.35 26.18
CA GLU A 134 10.76 -2.62 27.62
C GLU A 134 10.58 -1.33 28.44
N GLU A 135 11.19 -0.22 27.97
CA GLU A 135 11.19 1.06 28.68
C GLU A 135 9.79 1.69 28.84
N PHE A 136 8.87 1.38 27.93
CA PHE A 136 7.53 1.99 27.91
C PHE A 136 6.56 1.38 28.93
N ASN A 137 6.85 0.18 29.44
CA ASN A 137 6.05 -0.51 30.46
C ASN A 137 4.51 -0.42 30.22
N CYS A 138 4.08 -0.69 28.99
CA CYS A 138 2.68 -0.54 28.55
C CYS A 138 2.10 -1.87 28.07
N GLU A 139 0.78 -1.95 27.89
CA GLU A 139 0.15 -3.09 27.22
C GLU A 139 0.21 -2.94 25.70
N VAL A 140 0.60 -4.00 24.99
CA VAL A 140 0.62 -4.06 23.53
C VAL A 140 -0.49 -4.98 23.05
N VAL A 141 -1.43 -4.41 22.30
CA VAL A 141 -2.57 -5.07 21.69
C VAL A 141 -2.25 -5.43 20.25
N VAL A 142 -2.18 -6.73 19.97
CA VAL A 142 -1.86 -7.26 18.64
C VAL A 142 -3.06 -8.03 18.09
N PRO A 143 -3.64 -7.60 16.95
CA PRO A 143 -4.72 -8.31 16.27
C PRO A 143 -4.24 -9.60 15.61
N PRO A 144 -5.15 -10.51 15.26
CA PRO A 144 -4.80 -11.78 14.65
C PRO A 144 -4.33 -11.59 13.19
N ALA A 145 -3.44 -12.47 12.76
CA ALA A 145 -3.05 -12.67 11.37
C ALA A 145 -3.18 -14.16 11.03
N ILE A 146 -3.84 -14.48 9.92
CA ILE A 146 -4.36 -15.83 9.70
C ILE A 146 -3.36 -16.69 8.93
N LYS A 147 -2.89 -16.18 7.79
CA LYS A 147 -2.04 -16.88 6.81
C LYS A 147 -1.10 -15.88 6.13
N HIS A 148 -0.44 -16.30 5.05
CA HIS A 148 0.60 -15.56 4.34
C HIS A 148 0.17 -14.16 3.90
N GLU A 149 -1.10 -13.99 3.52
CA GLU A 149 -1.61 -12.76 2.88
C GLU A 149 -2.80 -12.11 3.61
N VAL A 150 -3.41 -12.79 4.60
CA VAL A 150 -4.57 -12.24 5.33
C VAL A 150 -4.14 -11.80 6.73
N GLY A 151 -3.85 -10.50 6.84
CA GLY A 151 -3.49 -9.84 8.09
C GLY A 151 -4.66 -9.13 8.75
N ALA A 152 -4.30 -8.33 9.75
CA ALA A 152 -5.25 -7.50 10.47
C ALA A 152 -5.79 -6.34 9.64
N ASP A 153 -5.05 -5.92 8.61
CA ASP A 153 -5.48 -4.98 7.58
C ASP A 153 -6.67 -5.51 6.75
N ALA A 154 -6.61 -6.76 6.29
CA ALA A 154 -7.72 -7.39 5.59
C ALA A 154 -8.94 -7.57 6.51
N LEU A 155 -8.72 -7.91 7.79
CA LEU A 155 -9.80 -7.96 8.78
C LEU A 155 -10.40 -6.58 9.03
N ALA A 156 -9.55 -5.54 9.07
CA ALA A 156 -10.00 -4.17 9.23
C ALA A 156 -10.84 -3.71 8.03
N LEU A 157 -10.43 -4.07 6.81
CA LEU A 157 -11.22 -3.86 5.60
C LEU A 157 -12.62 -4.49 5.71
N ILE A 158 -12.69 -5.76 6.12
CA ILE A 158 -13.95 -6.49 6.28
C ILE A 158 -14.86 -5.79 7.30
N ILE A 159 -14.38 -5.51 8.50
CA ILE A 159 -15.19 -4.87 9.55
C ILE A 159 -15.62 -3.47 9.13
N LYS A 160 -14.70 -2.63 8.66
CA LYS A 160 -14.99 -1.22 8.36
C LYS A 160 -15.86 -1.02 7.12
N SER A 161 -15.91 -2.00 6.21
CA SER A 161 -16.85 -1.97 5.10
C SER A 161 -18.31 -1.99 5.57
N GLY A 162 -18.58 -2.65 6.71
CA GLY A 162 -19.95 -2.95 7.15
C GLY A 162 -20.60 -4.07 6.32
N MET A 163 -19.82 -4.79 5.49
CA MET A 163 -20.36 -5.84 4.63
C MET A 163 -20.97 -7.00 5.42
N LEU A 164 -20.49 -7.24 6.65
CA LEU A 164 -21.03 -8.26 7.53
C LEU A 164 -22.48 -7.99 7.97
N ASP A 165 -22.89 -6.72 7.95
CA ASP A 165 -24.21 -6.28 8.42
C ASP A 165 -25.28 -6.31 7.31
N SER A 166 -24.94 -6.75 6.09
CA SER A 166 -25.82 -6.74 4.91
C SER A 166 -25.83 -8.08 4.18
N ASP A 167 -27.00 -8.52 3.69
CA ASP A 167 -27.13 -9.74 2.87
C ASP A 167 -26.67 -9.55 1.42
N GLN A 168 -26.33 -8.33 1.02
CA GLN A 168 -25.88 -8.01 -0.34
C GLN A 168 -24.56 -8.70 -0.69
N VAL A 169 -24.43 -9.10 -1.95
CA VAL A 169 -23.14 -9.54 -2.49
C VAL A 169 -22.26 -8.32 -2.63
N SER A 170 -21.13 -8.32 -1.94
CA SER A 170 -20.28 -7.13 -1.87
C SER A 170 -18.82 -7.46 -1.87
N ILE A 171 -18.03 -6.55 -2.42
CA ILE A 171 -16.58 -6.67 -2.49
C ILE A 171 -15.93 -5.48 -1.82
N ALA A 172 -14.91 -5.72 -1.01
CA ALA A 172 -14.07 -4.69 -0.43
C ALA A 172 -12.65 -4.85 -0.98
N THR A 173 -12.00 -3.74 -1.30
CA THR A 173 -10.62 -3.72 -1.79
C THR A 173 -9.87 -2.57 -1.13
N ASP A 174 -8.74 -2.87 -0.49
CA ASP A 174 -7.76 -1.87 -0.10
C ASP A 174 -6.87 -1.59 -1.32
N TYR A 175 -6.85 -0.36 -1.82
CA TYR A 175 -6.07 0.01 -3.01
C TYR A 175 -4.65 0.41 -2.62
N GLY A 176 -3.91 -0.53 -2.02
CA GLY A 176 -2.47 -0.42 -1.79
C GLY A 176 -1.66 -1.26 -2.77
N THR A 177 -0.34 -1.26 -2.58
CA THR A 177 0.62 -2.07 -3.37
C THR A 177 0.26 -3.57 -3.47
N ASN A 178 -0.33 -4.14 -2.41
CA ASN A 178 -0.69 -5.57 -2.31
C ASN A 178 -2.17 -5.86 -2.58
N ALA A 179 -2.99 -4.83 -2.80
CA ALA A 179 -4.42 -4.91 -3.04
C ALA A 179 -5.16 -6.05 -2.29
N GLU A 180 -5.32 -5.93 -0.98
CA GLU A 180 -6.09 -6.87 -0.16
C GLU A 180 -7.59 -6.77 -0.49
N MET A 181 -8.24 -7.92 -0.64
CA MET A 181 -9.62 -8.02 -1.09
C MET A 181 -10.45 -8.97 -0.25
N ALA A 182 -11.72 -8.64 -0.08
CA ALA A 182 -12.72 -9.51 0.54
C ALA A 182 -14.03 -9.48 -0.27
N LEU A 183 -14.52 -10.64 -0.67
CA LEU A 183 -15.82 -10.82 -1.32
C LEU A 183 -16.76 -11.53 -0.34
N LYS A 184 -17.89 -10.91 0.00
CA LYS A 184 -18.97 -11.55 0.77
C LYS A 184 -20.05 -12.07 -0.18
N VAL A 185 -20.37 -13.36 -0.06
CA VAL A 185 -21.50 -13.99 -0.71
C VAL A 185 -22.30 -14.73 0.36
N LYS A 186 -23.50 -14.24 0.69
CA LYS A 186 -24.29 -14.73 1.83
C LYS A 186 -23.46 -14.66 3.11
N ASP A 187 -23.30 -15.78 3.82
CA ASP A 187 -22.54 -15.88 5.07
C ASP A 187 -21.05 -16.24 4.87
N ILE A 188 -20.58 -16.31 3.63
CA ILE A 188 -19.21 -16.72 3.30
C ILE A 188 -18.41 -15.52 2.82
N ILE A 189 -17.20 -15.37 3.37
CA ILE A 189 -16.24 -14.33 2.98
C ILE A 189 -15.06 -15.00 2.31
N TYR A 190 -14.79 -14.65 1.06
CA TYR A 190 -13.62 -15.08 0.31
C TYR A 190 -12.59 -13.96 0.33
N THR A 191 -11.34 -14.27 0.61
CA THR A 191 -10.27 -13.26 0.67
C THR A 191 -9.10 -13.62 -0.22
N GLY A 192 -8.40 -12.61 -0.70
CA GLY A 192 -7.19 -12.75 -1.48
C GLY A 192 -6.41 -11.43 -1.53
N SER A 193 -5.17 -11.49 -1.98
CA SER A 193 -4.31 -10.32 -2.16
C SER A 193 -3.63 -10.42 -3.52
N ALA A 194 -3.65 -9.33 -4.28
CA ALA A 194 -3.01 -9.25 -5.58
C ALA A 194 -1.85 -8.27 -5.52
N ALA A 195 -0.64 -8.72 -5.89
CA ALA A 195 0.49 -7.82 -6.05
C ALA A 195 0.25 -6.85 -7.24
N ALA A 196 -0.48 -5.77 -6.99
CA ALA A 196 -0.79 -4.72 -7.95
C ALA A 196 0.46 -3.89 -8.27
N GLY A 197 1.43 -3.89 -7.36
CA GLY A 197 2.64 -3.11 -7.49
C GLY A 197 2.41 -1.63 -7.18
N PRO A 198 3.48 -0.84 -7.11
CA PRO A 198 3.40 0.50 -6.52
C PRO A 198 2.99 1.58 -7.53
N ALA A 199 2.55 1.19 -8.75
CA ALA A 199 2.09 2.12 -9.79
C ALA A 199 0.86 2.92 -9.36
N LEU A 200 -0.05 2.32 -8.58
CA LEU A 200 -1.22 3.00 -8.00
C LEU A 200 -0.85 4.00 -6.89
N GLU A 201 0.39 3.95 -6.40
CA GLU A 201 0.96 4.92 -5.47
C GLU A 201 1.85 5.95 -6.20
N GLY A 202 1.90 5.90 -7.53
CA GLY A 202 2.72 6.77 -8.36
C GLY A 202 4.19 6.34 -8.46
N GLN A 203 4.61 5.23 -7.86
CA GLN A 203 5.96 4.72 -8.02
C GLN A 203 6.08 3.92 -9.33
N GLN A 204 7.29 3.72 -9.85
CA GLN A 204 7.55 3.09 -11.17
C GLN A 204 6.95 3.82 -12.39
N ILE A 205 6.25 4.93 -12.18
CA ILE A 205 5.85 5.89 -13.20
C ILE A 205 6.94 6.96 -13.30
N LYS A 206 7.40 7.29 -14.51
CA LYS A 206 8.58 8.16 -14.75
C LYS A 206 8.52 9.50 -14.02
N ASN A 207 7.38 10.19 -14.11
CA ASN A 207 7.12 11.45 -13.40
C ASN A 207 6.15 11.26 -12.23
N GLY A 208 6.02 10.02 -11.76
CA GLY A 208 5.10 9.68 -10.70
C GLY A 208 5.63 10.04 -9.32
N THR A 209 4.71 10.34 -8.40
CA THR A 209 5.03 10.69 -7.02
C THR A 209 3.92 10.22 -6.09
N LEU A 210 4.26 10.03 -4.80
CA LEU A 210 3.25 9.86 -3.76
C LEU A 210 2.37 11.11 -3.70
N ALA A 211 1.14 10.94 -3.21
CA ALA A 211 0.25 12.06 -2.94
C ALA A 211 0.94 13.07 -2.01
N SER A 212 1.25 14.24 -2.55
CA SER A 212 1.92 15.34 -1.86
C SER A 212 1.54 16.67 -2.50
N PRO A 213 1.76 17.81 -1.83
CA PRO A 213 1.51 19.11 -2.42
C PRO A 213 2.21 19.26 -3.76
N PHE A 214 1.51 19.90 -4.70
CA PHE A 214 1.91 20.13 -6.09
C PHE A 214 1.92 18.87 -6.98
N ALA A 215 1.31 17.76 -6.56
CA ALA A 215 1.14 16.57 -7.41
C ALA A 215 -0.20 16.58 -8.15
N ILE A 216 -0.23 16.17 -9.42
CA ILE A 216 -1.46 16.03 -10.19
C ILE A 216 -2.26 14.84 -9.64
N SER A 217 -3.52 15.08 -9.30
CA SER A 217 -4.41 14.12 -8.66
C SER A 217 -5.56 13.66 -9.54
N ASP A 218 -5.96 14.48 -10.51
CA ASP A 218 -7.09 14.19 -11.39
C ASP A 218 -7.01 15.01 -12.70
N PHE A 219 -7.86 14.67 -13.67
CA PHE A 219 -7.99 15.30 -14.98
C PHE A 219 -9.44 15.45 -15.41
N GLU A 220 -9.71 16.52 -16.16
CA GLU A 220 -10.93 16.66 -16.98
C GLU A 220 -10.58 17.08 -18.40
N PHE A 221 -11.45 16.74 -19.36
CA PHE A 221 -11.32 17.19 -20.73
C PHE A 221 -12.14 18.46 -20.95
N GLU A 222 -11.50 19.51 -21.46
CA GLU A 222 -12.11 20.79 -21.83
C GLU A 222 -11.71 21.10 -23.27
N ASP A 223 -12.68 21.14 -24.19
CA ASP A 223 -12.49 21.47 -25.61
C ASP A 223 -11.32 20.73 -26.32
N GLY A 224 -11.10 19.47 -25.95
CA GLY A 224 -10.06 18.62 -26.54
C GLY A 224 -8.68 18.73 -25.87
N ALA A 225 -8.56 19.52 -24.81
CA ALA A 225 -7.37 19.63 -23.97
C ALA A 225 -7.61 19.05 -22.57
N LEU A 226 -6.52 18.80 -21.84
CA LEU A 226 -6.55 18.23 -20.48
C LEU A 226 -6.41 19.34 -19.43
N ARG A 227 -7.46 19.54 -18.64
CA ARG A 227 -7.37 20.30 -17.39
C ARG A 227 -6.71 19.43 -16.34
N ASN A 228 -5.58 19.91 -15.83
CA ASN A 228 -4.86 19.26 -14.75
C ASN A 228 -5.47 19.69 -13.40
N TYR A 229 -5.71 18.78 -12.46
CA TYR A 229 -6.07 19.12 -11.07
C TYR A 229 -4.93 18.76 -10.14
N VAL A 230 -4.35 19.78 -9.48
CA VAL A 230 -3.11 19.65 -8.72
C VAL A 230 -3.40 19.87 -7.24
N LEU A 231 -2.84 19.01 -6.38
CA LEU A 231 -2.98 19.15 -4.94
C LEU A 231 -2.26 20.40 -4.44
N ASN A 232 -2.91 21.23 -3.63
CA ASN A 232 -2.29 22.35 -2.94
C ASN A 232 -1.64 21.94 -1.61
N GLU A 233 -1.15 22.91 -0.83
CA GLU A 233 -0.50 22.66 0.47
C GLU A 233 -1.44 21.99 1.49
N GLU A 234 -2.76 22.20 1.36
CA GLU A 234 -3.78 21.54 2.18
C GLU A 234 -4.24 20.17 1.63
N MET A 235 -3.57 19.66 0.58
CA MET A 235 -3.93 18.43 -0.11
C MET A 235 -5.32 18.45 -0.75
N LYS A 236 -5.79 19.64 -1.18
CA LYS A 236 -7.02 19.81 -1.95
C LYS A 236 -6.69 20.04 -3.43
N PRO A 237 -7.50 19.50 -4.38
CA PRO A 237 -7.26 19.71 -5.80
C PRO A 237 -7.68 21.12 -6.24
N ASP A 238 -6.73 21.88 -6.76
CA ASP A 238 -6.96 23.18 -7.43
C ASP A 238 -6.73 23.03 -8.95
N PRO A 239 -7.41 23.85 -9.78
CA PRO A 239 -7.22 23.80 -11.23
C PRO A 239 -5.81 24.26 -11.60
N GLY A 240 -5.04 23.33 -12.17
CA GLY A 240 -3.80 23.57 -12.88
C GLY A 240 -4.03 23.99 -14.34
N ASP A 241 -2.96 23.91 -15.13
CA ASP A 241 -2.96 24.34 -16.52
C ASP A 241 -3.94 23.50 -17.37
N LEU A 242 -4.52 24.13 -18.38
CA LEU A 242 -5.16 23.45 -19.50
C LEU A 242 -4.09 23.19 -20.56
N VAL A 243 -3.83 21.92 -20.84
CA VAL A 243 -2.70 21.51 -21.69
C VAL A 243 -3.20 20.71 -22.89
N ASP A 244 -2.71 21.04 -24.08
CA ASP A 244 -2.87 20.16 -25.24
C ASP A 244 -2.07 18.87 -25.01
N PRO A 245 -2.73 17.70 -24.86
CA PRO A 245 -2.06 16.45 -24.53
C PRO A 245 -1.09 15.96 -25.59
N LYS A 246 -1.15 16.47 -26.83
CA LYS A 246 -0.32 16.05 -27.97
C LYS A 246 0.93 16.91 -28.14
N THR A 247 0.89 18.16 -27.72
CA THR A 247 1.97 19.13 -27.97
C THR A 247 2.60 19.65 -26.67
N GLY A 248 1.87 19.58 -25.55
CA GLY A 248 2.26 20.20 -24.29
C GLY A 248 2.04 21.72 -24.25
N GLU A 249 1.36 22.29 -25.25
CA GLU A 249 1.02 23.70 -25.26
C GLU A 249 0.02 24.03 -24.13
N ILE A 250 0.33 25.05 -23.34
CA ILE A 250 -0.57 25.56 -22.31
C ILE A 250 -1.57 26.48 -22.99
N LEU A 251 -2.83 26.04 -23.06
CA LEU A 251 -3.93 26.80 -23.66
C LEU A 251 -4.53 27.81 -22.66
N GLU A 252 -4.50 27.47 -21.38
CA GLU A 252 -4.93 28.34 -20.27
C GLU A 252 -4.08 28.06 -19.04
N ALA A 253 -3.56 29.11 -18.42
CA ALA A 253 -2.80 28.98 -17.18
C ALA A 253 -3.72 28.67 -15.99
N GLY A 254 -3.30 27.70 -15.18
CA GLY A 254 -3.96 27.36 -13.94
C GLY A 254 -3.54 28.24 -12.77
N GLN A 255 -4.05 27.88 -11.59
CA GLN A 255 -3.74 28.55 -10.33
C GLN A 255 -2.47 28.00 -9.67
N ILE A 256 -2.08 26.77 -10.05
CA ILE A 256 -1.07 25.99 -9.34
C ILE A 256 -0.22 25.20 -10.32
N ASN A 257 1.06 25.05 -9.97
CA ASN A 257 2.06 24.32 -10.75
C ASN A 257 2.27 22.90 -10.24
N ALA A 258 2.26 21.94 -11.15
CA ALA A 258 2.55 20.54 -10.85
C ALA A 258 4.06 20.22 -10.83
N LYS A 259 4.47 19.31 -9.95
CA LYS A 259 5.83 18.73 -9.87
C LYS A 259 5.89 17.24 -10.27
N GLY A 260 4.74 16.57 -10.38
CA GLY A 260 4.62 15.15 -10.73
C GLY A 260 3.15 14.72 -10.79
N ILE A 261 2.91 13.43 -11.05
CA ILE A 261 1.57 12.82 -11.11
C ILE A 261 1.41 11.74 -10.03
N THR A 262 0.28 11.74 -9.34
CA THR A 262 -0.05 10.68 -8.37
C THR A 262 -0.59 9.44 -9.06
N GLY A 263 -0.61 8.29 -8.38
CA GLY A 263 -1.26 7.10 -8.93
C GLY A 263 -2.76 7.28 -9.20
N THR A 264 -3.49 8.05 -8.38
CA THR A 264 -4.90 8.40 -8.67
C THR A 264 -5.01 9.28 -9.91
N GLY A 265 -4.05 10.20 -10.11
CA GLY A 265 -3.94 10.99 -11.33
C GLY A 265 -3.68 10.12 -12.56
N VAL A 266 -2.86 9.07 -12.44
CA VAL A 266 -2.66 8.09 -13.53
C VAL A 266 -3.96 7.37 -13.86
N ILE A 267 -4.74 6.94 -12.86
CA ILE A 267 -6.04 6.31 -13.09
C ILE A 267 -7.01 7.25 -13.82
N ALA A 268 -7.10 8.50 -13.39
CA ALA A 268 -7.90 9.51 -14.07
C ALA A 268 -7.41 9.76 -15.51
N LEU A 269 -6.10 9.89 -15.71
CA LEU A 269 -5.51 10.09 -17.02
C LEU A 269 -5.85 8.95 -17.97
N LEU A 270 -5.77 7.70 -17.51
CA LEU A 270 -6.08 6.53 -18.34
C LEU A 270 -7.56 6.49 -18.74
N GLU A 271 -8.49 6.78 -17.82
CA GLU A 271 -9.91 6.85 -18.17
C GLU A 271 -10.16 7.89 -19.24
N LYS A 272 -9.63 9.10 -19.07
CA LYS A 272 -9.77 10.21 -20.00
C LYS A 272 -9.10 9.89 -21.34
N ALA A 273 -7.87 9.38 -21.32
CA ALA A 273 -7.11 9.11 -22.54
C ALA A 273 -7.70 7.97 -23.38
N LEU A 274 -8.25 6.92 -22.74
CA LEU A 274 -8.98 5.86 -23.42
C LEU A 274 -10.33 6.37 -23.96
N GLY A 275 -11.05 7.19 -23.19
CA GLY A 275 -12.35 7.75 -23.58
C GLY A 275 -12.29 8.76 -24.74
N HIS A 276 -11.13 9.37 -24.99
CA HIS A 276 -10.92 10.40 -26.01
C HIS A 276 -9.93 9.97 -27.12
N ASP A 277 -9.72 8.66 -27.30
CA ASP A 277 -8.85 8.09 -28.34
C ASP A 277 -7.37 8.57 -28.33
N LEU A 278 -6.91 9.17 -27.23
CA LEU A 278 -5.49 9.47 -27.02
C LEU A 278 -4.67 8.20 -26.79
N VAL A 279 -5.31 7.16 -26.27
CA VAL A 279 -4.73 5.83 -26.08
C VAL A 279 -5.58 4.81 -26.80
N VAL A 280 -4.95 4.01 -27.63
CA VAL A 280 -5.51 2.76 -28.15
C VAL A 280 -4.51 1.69 -27.79
N LEU A 281 -4.84 0.88 -26.77
CA LEU A 281 -3.90 -0.05 -26.16
C LEU A 281 -3.16 -0.91 -27.21
N PRO A 282 -1.84 -1.12 -27.05
CA PRO A 282 -0.99 -0.62 -25.97
C PRO A 282 -0.32 0.73 -26.31
N LYS A 283 -0.86 1.47 -27.29
CA LYS A 283 -0.20 2.60 -27.94
C LYS A 283 -0.80 3.95 -27.58
N ILE A 284 0.07 4.94 -27.40
CA ILE A 284 -0.32 6.36 -27.27
C ILE A 284 -0.41 6.96 -28.68
N LYS A 285 -1.48 7.69 -28.97
CA LYS A 285 -1.82 8.26 -30.30
C LYS A 285 -1.40 9.72 -30.46
N THR A 286 -0.35 10.15 -29.77
CA THR A 286 0.27 11.46 -29.93
C THR A 286 1.47 11.38 -30.90
N PRO A 287 1.93 12.50 -31.49
CA PRO A 287 3.02 12.47 -32.47
C PRO A 287 4.34 11.89 -31.97
N ASP A 288 4.63 12.03 -30.67
CA ASP A 288 5.86 11.59 -30.03
C ASP A 288 5.65 10.40 -29.06
N GLU A 289 4.47 9.77 -29.12
CA GLU A 289 4.09 8.64 -28.26
C GLU A 289 4.11 8.96 -26.75
N LEU A 290 3.99 10.25 -26.39
CA LEU A 290 3.85 10.75 -25.02
C LEU A 290 2.56 11.55 -24.85
N ILE A 291 1.90 11.41 -23.70
CA ILE A 291 0.87 12.37 -23.28
C ILE A 291 1.56 13.47 -22.48
N HIS A 292 1.40 14.71 -22.95
CA HIS A 292 1.97 15.90 -22.31
C HIS A 292 1.00 16.47 -21.29
N LEU A 293 1.52 16.73 -20.10
CA LEU A 293 0.80 17.33 -18.97
C LEU A 293 1.46 18.67 -18.63
N GLN A 294 0.95 19.32 -17.59
CA GLN A 294 1.53 20.57 -17.10
C GLN A 294 3.01 20.43 -16.73
N ASN A 295 3.78 21.53 -16.85
CA ASN A 295 5.18 21.62 -16.43
C ASN A 295 6.11 20.54 -17.02
N LYS A 296 5.87 20.16 -18.29
CA LYS A 296 6.66 19.15 -19.01
C LYS A 296 6.63 17.77 -18.36
N ILE A 297 5.64 17.52 -17.49
CA ILE A 297 5.36 16.18 -16.99
C ILE A 297 4.83 15.38 -18.18
N THR A 298 5.35 14.17 -18.35
CA THR A 298 5.01 13.30 -19.48
C THR A 298 4.54 11.94 -18.99
N PHE A 299 3.60 11.34 -19.70
CA PHE A 299 3.17 9.96 -19.50
C PHE A 299 3.48 9.14 -20.76
N SER A 300 4.26 8.08 -20.61
CA SER A 300 4.79 7.27 -21.71
C SER A 300 4.09 5.91 -21.86
N GLU A 301 4.34 5.20 -22.96
CA GLU A 301 3.83 3.84 -23.15
C GLU A 301 4.35 2.85 -22.09
N ARG A 302 5.54 3.12 -21.52
CA ARG A 302 6.04 2.34 -20.39
C ARG A 302 5.17 2.56 -19.15
N ASP A 303 4.85 3.81 -18.86
CA ASP A 303 3.98 4.16 -17.73
C ASP A 303 2.57 3.57 -17.92
N LEU A 304 2.04 3.61 -19.15
CA LEU A 304 0.79 2.94 -19.54
C LEU A 304 0.79 1.46 -19.21
N LYS A 305 1.86 0.74 -19.56
CA LYS A 305 1.99 -0.69 -19.29
C LYS A 305 2.08 -0.99 -17.79
N GLU A 306 2.88 -0.24 -17.03
CA GLU A 306 2.98 -0.46 -15.58
C GLU A 306 1.64 -0.19 -14.86
N ALA A 307 0.94 0.87 -15.23
CA ALA A 307 -0.39 1.14 -14.70
C ALA A 307 -1.41 0.05 -15.11
N GLY A 308 -1.35 -0.40 -16.36
CA GLY A 308 -2.19 -1.48 -16.88
C GLY A 308 -1.99 -2.82 -16.15
N LYS A 309 -0.75 -3.17 -15.78
CA LYS A 309 -0.45 -4.35 -14.95
C LYS A 309 -1.14 -4.26 -13.59
N ALA A 310 -1.08 -3.09 -12.94
CA ALA A 310 -1.69 -2.89 -11.63
C ALA A 310 -3.23 -3.02 -11.69
N ILE A 311 -3.86 -2.38 -12.69
CA ILE A 311 -5.31 -2.50 -12.93
C ILE A 311 -5.69 -3.95 -13.23
N GLY A 312 -4.89 -4.61 -14.09
CA GLY A 312 -5.08 -6.00 -14.45
C GLY A 312 -4.97 -6.97 -13.27
N ALA A 313 -4.01 -6.75 -12.37
CA ALA A 313 -3.83 -7.59 -11.19
C ALA A 313 -5.05 -7.51 -10.25
N ILE A 314 -5.57 -6.30 -10.03
CA ILE A 314 -6.78 -6.07 -9.22
C ILE A 314 -8.00 -6.74 -9.88
N ARG A 315 -8.24 -6.49 -11.17
CA ARG A 315 -9.38 -7.08 -11.88
C ARG A 315 -9.30 -8.62 -11.94
N ALA A 316 -8.10 -9.17 -12.15
CA ALA A 316 -7.86 -10.61 -12.06
C ALA A 316 -8.16 -11.18 -10.66
N GLY A 317 -7.84 -10.42 -9.60
CA GLY A 317 -8.22 -10.74 -8.22
C GLY A 317 -9.74 -10.82 -8.05
N HIS A 318 -10.47 -9.79 -8.50
CA HIS A 318 -11.94 -9.79 -8.47
C HIS A 318 -12.54 -10.99 -9.22
N ILE A 319 -12.05 -11.27 -10.43
CA ILE A 319 -12.48 -12.42 -11.24
C ILE A 319 -12.21 -13.73 -10.48
N THR A 320 -11.06 -13.86 -9.82
CA THR A 320 -10.68 -15.08 -9.08
C THR A 320 -11.59 -15.33 -7.88
N LEU A 321 -11.91 -14.28 -7.11
CA LEU A 321 -12.84 -14.39 -5.98
C LEU A 321 -14.23 -14.83 -6.45
N CYS A 322 -14.74 -14.19 -7.51
CA CYS A 322 -16.05 -14.54 -8.08
C CYS A 322 -16.08 -15.97 -8.64
N ALA A 323 -15.03 -16.37 -9.36
CA ALA A 323 -14.89 -17.72 -9.91
C ALA A 323 -14.92 -18.78 -8.80
N THR A 324 -14.20 -18.52 -7.70
CA THR A 324 -14.16 -19.42 -6.54
C THR A 324 -15.49 -19.48 -5.80
N ALA A 325 -16.21 -18.35 -5.71
CA ALA A 325 -17.53 -18.28 -5.11
C ALA A 325 -18.65 -18.82 -6.02
N GLY A 326 -18.36 -19.06 -7.31
CA GLY A 326 -19.33 -19.55 -8.28
C GLY A 326 -20.37 -18.49 -8.69
N ILE A 327 -19.99 -17.21 -8.68
CA ILE A 327 -20.84 -16.07 -9.08
C ILE A 327 -20.21 -15.31 -10.25
N GLU A 328 -21.00 -14.51 -10.94
CA GLU A 328 -20.52 -13.59 -11.97
C GLU A 328 -20.13 -12.24 -11.32
N LEU A 329 -19.29 -11.43 -11.98
CA LEU A 329 -19.02 -10.07 -11.49
C LEU A 329 -20.29 -9.20 -11.47
N THR A 330 -21.25 -9.53 -12.34
CA THR A 330 -22.55 -8.85 -12.43
C THR A 330 -23.42 -9.03 -11.20
N ASP A 331 -23.11 -10.03 -10.36
CA ASP A 331 -23.85 -10.31 -9.14
C ASP A 331 -23.42 -9.40 -7.97
N ILE A 332 -22.37 -8.58 -8.12
CA ILE A 332 -21.87 -7.69 -7.05
C ILE A 332 -22.72 -6.42 -6.94
N ASP A 333 -23.44 -6.29 -5.82
CA ASP A 333 -24.32 -5.16 -5.51
C ASP A 333 -23.56 -3.91 -5.04
N ALA A 334 -22.50 -4.11 -4.24
CA ALA A 334 -21.76 -3.03 -3.58
C ALA A 334 -20.24 -3.26 -3.59
N ALA A 335 -19.48 -2.17 -3.77
CA ALA A 335 -18.03 -2.16 -3.70
C ALA A 335 -17.54 -1.16 -2.65
N TYR A 336 -16.56 -1.56 -1.85
CA TYR A 336 -15.94 -0.75 -0.83
C TYR A 336 -14.47 -0.51 -1.16
N MET A 337 -14.08 0.76 -1.25
CA MET A 337 -12.72 1.19 -1.53
C MET A 337 -12.06 1.66 -0.25
N ALA A 338 -10.91 1.09 0.11
CA ALA A 338 -10.12 1.47 1.27
C ALA A 338 -8.69 1.86 0.88
N GLY A 339 -7.94 2.31 1.87
CA GLY A 339 -6.57 2.78 1.70
C GLY A 339 -6.50 4.20 1.17
N ALA A 340 -5.29 4.76 1.14
CA ALA A 340 -5.07 6.14 0.70
C ALA A 340 -5.55 6.32 -0.75
N ALA A 341 -5.12 5.46 -1.68
CA ALA A 341 -5.56 5.56 -3.07
C ALA A 341 -7.07 5.35 -3.19
N GLY A 342 -7.65 4.37 -2.50
CA GLY A 342 -9.10 4.11 -2.54
C GLY A 342 -9.95 5.27 -2.03
N THR A 343 -9.40 6.15 -1.18
CA THR A 343 -10.10 7.33 -0.64
C THR A 343 -10.08 8.53 -1.58
N TYR A 344 -8.96 8.75 -2.26
CA TYR A 344 -8.77 9.93 -3.13
C TYR A 344 -9.09 9.66 -4.60
N MET A 345 -9.06 8.40 -5.03
CA MET A 345 -9.37 8.01 -6.40
C MET A 345 -10.82 8.35 -6.74
N ASP A 346 -11.04 8.88 -7.95
CA ASP A 346 -12.38 9.04 -8.50
C ASP A 346 -12.98 7.65 -8.77
N ALA A 347 -13.98 7.27 -7.97
CA ALA A 347 -14.64 5.98 -8.04
C ALA A 347 -15.29 5.71 -9.41
N LYS A 348 -15.82 6.74 -10.10
CA LYS A 348 -16.44 6.58 -11.42
C LYS A 348 -15.38 6.30 -12.47
N LYS A 349 -14.28 7.05 -12.45
CA LYS A 349 -13.15 6.85 -13.37
C LYS A 349 -12.51 5.48 -13.15
N ALA A 350 -12.32 5.10 -11.88
CA ALA A 350 -11.81 3.79 -11.47
C ALA A 350 -12.72 2.64 -11.96
N GLN A 351 -14.04 2.77 -11.81
CA GLN A 351 -14.98 1.78 -12.30
C GLN A 351 -14.86 1.63 -13.82
N LYS A 352 -14.79 2.72 -14.60
CA LYS A 352 -14.72 2.65 -16.07
C LYS A 352 -13.51 1.94 -16.64
N ILE A 353 -12.38 1.93 -15.92
CA ILE A 353 -11.16 1.22 -16.36
C ILE A 353 -11.05 -0.19 -15.76
N GLY A 354 -12.00 -0.57 -14.89
CA GLY A 354 -12.13 -1.92 -14.33
C GLY A 354 -11.37 -2.17 -13.03
N LEU A 355 -11.08 -1.10 -12.28
CA LEU A 355 -10.59 -1.23 -10.88
C LEU A 355 -11.71 -1.56 -9.90
N ILE A 356 -12.96 -1.38 -10.31
CA ILE A 356 -14.18 -1.74 -9.56
C ILE A 356 -15.03 -2.57 -10.52
N PRO A 357 -15.73 -3.62 -10.06
CA PRO A 357 -16.63 -4.36 -10.92
C PRO A 357 -17.64 -3.44 -11.61
N TYR A 358 -17.78 -3.62 -12.93
CA TYR A 358 -18.47 -2.70 -13.82
C TYR A 358 -19.96 -2.53 -13.52
N SER A 359 -20.60 -3.57 -13.00
CA SER A 359 -22.03 -3.64 -12.68
C SER A 359 -22.38 -3.05 -11.31
N THR A 360 -21.39 -2.75 -10.47
CA THR A 360 -21.64 -2.33 -9.10
C THR A 360 -22.33 -0.97 -9.06
N GLY A 361 -23.56 -0.95 -8.54
CA GLY A 361 -24.38 0.25 -8.43
C GLY A 361 -24.00 1.17 -7.27
N ASN A 362 -23.48 0.59 -6.16
CA ASN A 362 -23.14 1.33 -4.95
C ASN A 362 -21.66 1.20 -4.63
N ILE A 363 -20.95 2.33 -4.56
CA ILE A 363 -19.53 2.38 -4.25
C ILE A 363 -19.34 3.23 -2.99
N ALA A 364 -18.62 2.72 -1.99
CA ALA A 364 -18.33 3.47 -0.77
C ALA A 364 -16.83 3.59 -0.52
N GLN A 365 -16.35 4.78 -0.16
CA GLN A 365 -14.93 5.05 0.15
C GLN A 365 -14.74 5.16 1.66
N LEU A 366 -13.86 4.33 2.23
CA LEU A 366 -13.80 4.04 3.67
C LEU A 366 -12.69 4.78 4.44
N GLY A 367 -11.63 5.23 3.76
CA GLY A 367 -10.45 5.74 4.45
C GLY A 367 -9.41 4.67 4.80
N ASN A 368 -8.54 5.00 5.76
CA ASN A 368 -7.60 4.06 6.35
C ASN A 368 -8.31 3.18 7.40
N THR A 369 -8.71 1.98 6.98
CA THR A 369 -9.41 1.00 7.81
C THR A 369 -8.50 0.42 8.90
N SER A 370 -7.23 0.16 8.60
CA SER A 370 -6.23 -0.37 9.54
C SER A 370 -6.01 0.54 10.74
N LEU A 371 -5.84 1.85 10.52
CA LEU A 371 -5.66 2.82 11.60
C LEU A 371 -6.93 2.97 12.43
N ALA A 372 -8.11 2.94 11.78
CA ALA A 372 -9.39 2.97 12.47
C ALA A 372 -9.54 1.75 13.40
N VAL A 373 -9.22 0.55 12.93
CA VAL A 373 -9.30 -0.67 13.74
C VAL A 373 -8.23 -0.73 14.81
N ALA A 374 -7.00 -0.27 14.56
CA ALA A 374 -5.99 -0.12 15.60
C ALA A 374 -6.54 0.72 16.77
N ARG A 375 -7.18 1.86 16.48
CA ARG A 375 -7.84 2.67 17.51
C ARG A 375 -8.99 1.93 18.20
N GLU A 376 -9.81 1.19 17.48
CA GLU A 376 -10.94 0.47 18.07
C GLU A 376 -10.47 -0.66 19.02
N ILE A 377 -9.42 -1.41 18.68
CA ILE A 377 -8.87 -2.45 19.57
C ILE A 377 -8.08 -1.85 20.74
N LEU A 378 -7.49 -0.66 20.57
CA LEU A 378 -6.90 0.12 21.66
C LEU A 378 -7.94 0.47 22.73
N LEU A 379 -9.17 0.80 22.32
CA LEU A 379 -10.22 1.25 23.22
C LEU A 379 -11.13 0.10 23.71
N SER A 380 -11.15 -1.03 23.00
CA SER A 380 -12.04 -2.15 23.32
C SER A 380 -11.38 -3.50 23.09
N GLU A 381 -11.19 -4.26 24.18
CA GLU A 381 -10.78 -5.67 24.09
C GLU A 381 -11.82 -6.53 23.39
N GLY A 382 -13.11 -6.23 23.52
CA GLY A 382 -14.17 -6.97 22.82
C GLY A 382 -13.99 -6.93 21.31
N ARG A 383 -13.56 -5.78 20.76
CA ARG A 383 -13.28 -5.63 19.33
C ARG A 383 -12.11 -6.50 18.87
N LEU A 384 -11.09 -6.68 19.72
CA LEU A 384 -9.96 -7.56 19.44
C LEU A 384 -10.41 -9.02 19.27
N TRP A 385 -11.28 -9.49 20.15
CA TRP A 385 -11.79 -10.87 20.10
C TRP A 385 -12.78 -11.08 18.96
N GLU A 386 -13.56 -10.06 18.60
CA GLU A 386 -14.39 -10.09 17.39
C GLU A 386 -13.54 -10.27 16.11
N LEU A 387 -12.41 -9.58 16.01
CA LEU A 387 -11.45 -9.81 14.91
C LEU A 387 -10.94 -11.25 14.89
N GLN A 388 -10.69 -11.85 16.05
CA GLN A 388 -10.26 -13.25 16.18
C GLN A 388 -11.35 -14.23 15.72
N ASP A 389 -12.61 -13.95 16.03
CA ASP A 389 -13.74 -14.77 15.59
C ASP A 389 -13.93 -14.69 14.08
N ILE A 390 -13.87 -13.50 13.49
CA ILE A 390 -13.93 -13.31 12.03
C ILE A 390 -12.74 -14.01 11.37
N ALA A 391 -11.54 -13.87 11.93
CA ALA A 391 -10.34 -14.53 11.45
C ALA A 391 -10.50 -16.06 11.40
N SER A 392 -11.13 -16.66 12.41
CA SER A 392 -11.41 -18.10 12.42
C SER A 392 -12.44 -18.52 11.37
N GLN A 393 -13.34 -17.64 10.93
CA GLN A 393 -14.33 -17.95 9.89
C GLN A 393 -13.73 -17.92 8.48
N ILE A 394 -12.81 -16.99 8.19
CA ILE A 394 -12.27 -16.78 6.84
C ILE A 394 -11.07 -17.67 6.47
N ILE A 395 -10.48 -18.37 7.46
CA ILE A 395 -9.28 -19.20 7.23
C ILE A 395 -9.46 -20.30 6.18
N GLY A 396 -10.69 -20.81 6.05
CA GLY A 396 -11.06 -21.89 5.12
C GLY A 396 -11.37 -21.41 3.70
N THR A 397 -11.53 -20.11 3.49
CA THR A 397 -12.01 -19.50 2.25
C THR A 397 -11.05 -18.46 1.68
N HIS A 398 -9.87 -18.32 2.29
CA HIS A 398 -8.76 -17.56 1.73
C HIS A 398 -8.15 -18.27 0.52
N ILE A 399 -7.91 -17.50 -0.55
CA ILE A 399 -7.37 -17.97 -1.83
C ILE A 399 -5.99 -17.37 -2.04
N MET A 400 -4.98 -18.23 -2.18
CA MET A 400 -3.61 -17.82 -2.52
C MET A 400 -3.49 -17.61 -4.02
N PHE A 401 -3.60 -16.36 -4.48
CA PHE A 401 -3.60 -16.00 -5.90
C PHE A 401 -2.34 -16.48 -6.64
N ALA A 402 -1.19 -16.50 -5.98
CA ALA A 402 0.06 -17.02 -6.54
C ALA A 402 -0.03 -18.49 -7.03
N THR A 403 -0.97 -19.27 -6.50
CA THR A 403 -1.19 -20.68 -6.86
C THR A 403 -2.54 -20.95 -7.50
N ALA A 404 -3.43 -19.95 -7.57
CA ALA A 404 -4.77 -20.07 -8.13
C ALA A 404 -4.73 -20.11 -9.67
N PRO A 405 -5.19 -21.20 -10.31
CA PRO A 405 -5.26 -21.28 -11.77
C PRO A 405 -6.11 -20.16 -12.39
N GLU A 406 -7.20 -19.78 -11.73
CA GLU A 406 -8.14 -18.75 -12.15
C GLU A 406 -7.45 -17.39 -12.22
N PHE A 407 -6.65 -17.05 -11.20
CA PHE A 407 -5.89 -15.81 -11.16
C PHE A 407 -4.85 -15.75 -12.27
N ARG A 408 -4.04 -16.81 -12.42
CA ARG A 408 -3.06 -16.90 -13.51
C ARG A 408 -3.73 -16.72 -14.86
N ASP A 409 -4.83 -17.42 -15.07
CA ASP A 409 -5.56 -17.42 -16.33
C ASP A 409 -6.21 -16.06 -16.64
N ALA A 410 -6.78 -15.39 -15.64
CA ALA A 410 -7.30 -14.04 -15.76
C ALA A 410 -6.18 -13.01 -16.01
N TYR A 411 -5.10 -13.06 -15.22
CA TYR A 411 -3.99 -12.11 -15.32
C TYR A 411 -3.24 -12.21 -16.65
N VAL A 412 -3.08 -13.40 -17.22
CA VAL A 412 -2.52 -13.55 -18.57
C VAL A 412 -3.39 -12.85 -19.63
N LEU A 413 -4.71 -12.88 -19.49
CA LEU A 413 -5.60 -12.13 -20.37
C LEU A 413 -5.46 -10.62 -20.15
N GLU A 414 -5.26 -10.19 -18.90
CA GLU A 414 -5.07 -8.78 -18.54
C GLU A 414 -3.80 -8.21 -19.17
N LEU A 415 -2.68 -8.95 -19.08
CA LEU A 415 -1.45 -8.58 -19.76
C LEU A 415 -1.65 -8.49 -21.28
N ALA A 416 -2.38 -9.44 -21.87
CA ALA A 416 -2.67 -9.38 -23.29
C ALA A 416 -3.58 -8.18 -23.68
N TYR A 417 -4.47 -7.75 -22.79
CA TYR A 417 -5.30 -6.55 -22.97
C TYR A 417 -4.48 -5.27 -22.86
N TRP A 418 -3.74 -5.10 -21.77
CA TRP A 418 -3.02 -3.88 -21.46
C TRP A 418 -1.70 -3.72 -22.22
N GLU A 419 -0.89 -4.77 -22.31
CA GLU A 419 0.46 -4.70 -22.88
C GLU A 419 0.52 -4.98 -24.39
N GLU A 420 -0.41 -5.81 -24.88
CA GLU A 420 -0.46 -6.26 -26.28
C GLU A 420 -1.66 -5.69 -27.07
N GLY A 421 -2.56 -4.97 -26.41
CA GLY A 421 -3.71 -4.32 -27.06
C GLY A 421 -4.78 -5.28 -27.56
N MET A 422 -4.98 -6.42 -26.88
CA MET A 422 -6.08 -7.32 -27.20
C MET A 422 -7.41 -6.55 -27.19
N PRO A 423 -8.26 -6.65 -28.23
CA PRO A 423 -9.56 -5.99 -28.21
C PRO A 423 -10.41 -6.47 -27.03
N PHE A 424 -11.12 -5.57 -26.35
CA PHE A 424 -11.91 -5.92 -25.16
C PHE A 424 -12.97 -7.01 -25.44
N LYS A 425 -13.56 -7.02 -26.64
CA LYS A 425 -14.46 -8.11 -27.09
C LYS A 425 -13.78 -9.48 -27.12
N MET A 426 -12.50 -9.53 -27.49
CA MET A 426 -11.70 -10.75 -27.50
C MET A 426 -11.35 -11.18 -26.07
N PHE A 427 -11.02 -10.23 -25.20
CA PHE A 427 -10.83 -10.45 -23.76
C PHE A 427 -12.06 -11.14 -23.14
N LYS A 428 -13.26 -10.56 -23.30
CA LYS A 428 -14.55 -11.13 -22.83
C LYS A 428 -14.79 -12.55 -23.37
N LYS A 429 -14.45 -12.79 -24.65
CA LYS A 429 -14.56 -14.12 -25.27
C LYS A 429 -13.62 -15.15 -24.65
N TYR A 430 -12.39 -14.76 -24.28
CA TYR A 430 -11.44 -15.69 -23.68
C TYR A 430 -11.72 -15.99 -22.21
N LEU A 431 -12.26 -15.04 -21.44
CA LEU A 431 -12.79 -15.31 -20.11
C LEU A 431 -13.82 -16.45 -20.16
N LYS A 432 -14.82 -16.32 -21.04
CA LYS A 432 -15.84 -17.37 -21.23
C LYS A 432 -15.24 -18.72 -21.66
N LYS A 433 -14.25 -18.72 -22.55
CA LYS A 433 -13.57 -19.96 -22.98
C LYS A 433 -12.81 -20.66 -21.85
N LYS A 434 -12.33 -19.89 -20.88
CA LYS A 434 -11.63 -20.38 -19.69
C LYS A 434 -12.60 -20.66 -18.52
N SER A 435 -13.90 -20.52 -18.73
CA SER A 435 -14.93 -20.67 -17.69
C SER A 435 -14.72 -19.70 -16.52
N LEU A 436 -14.21 -18.50 -16.81
CA LEU A 436 -14.07 -17.42 -15.84
C LEU A 436 -15.29 -16.50 -15.90
N PRO A 437 -15.64 -15.85 -14.76
CA PRO A 437 -16.68 -14.84 -14.69
C PRO A 437 -16.57 -13.80 -15.81
N SER A 438 -17.72 -13.48 -16.39
CA SER A 438 -17.85 -12.52 -17.47
C SER A 438 -17.78 -11.08 -16.95
N LEU A 439 -17.36 -10.17 -17.83
CA LEU A 439 -17.39 -8.73 -17.59
C LEU A 439 -18.48 -8.11 -18.46
N ASP A 440 -19.31 -7.28 -17.84
CA ASP A 440 -20.22 -6.39 -18.56
C ASP A 440 -19.52 -5.10 -18.98
N ASP A 441 -20.30 -4.14 -19.46
CA ASP A 441 -19.84 -2.78 -19.70
C ASP A 441 -20.06 -1.93 -18.43
N PRO A 442 -19.21 -0.94 -18.14
CA PRO A 442 -19.34 -0.08 -16.96
C PRO A 442 -20.69 0.64 -16.95
N ILE A 443 -21.32 0.74 -15.78
CA ILE A 443 -22.49 1.59 -15.61
C ILE A 443 -22.09 3.07 -15.66
N ASP A 444 -22.97 3.92 -16.20
CA ASP A 444 -22.65 5.34 -16.38
C ASP A 444 -22.65 6.13 -15.06
N ASN A 445 -23.56 5.79 -14.14
CA ASN A 445 -23.85 6.58 -12.95
C ASN A 445 -23.99 5.70 -11.70
N PRO A 446 -22.88 5.17 -11.15
CA PRO A 446 -22.91 4.56 -9.83
C PRO A 446 -23.23 5.62 -8.76
N VAL A 447 -23.86 5.19 -7.67
CA VAL A 447 -23.98 5.98 -6.44
C VAL A 447 -22.65 5.86 -5.68
N VAL A 448 -22.00 6.99 -5.43
CA VAL A 448 -20.73 7.06 -4.71
C VAL A 448 -20.97 7.67 -3.32
N ASP A 449 -20.83 6.87 -2.28
CA ASP A 449 -20.87 7.25 -0.87
C ASP A 449 -19.46 7.52 -0.35
N LYS A 450 -19.07 8.80 -0.29
CA LYS A 450 -17.78 9.21 0.24
C LYS A 450 -17.88 9.40 1.76
N ARG A 451 -17.75 8.28 2.51
CA ARG A 451 -17.92 8.27 3.98
C ARG A 451 -16.89 9.13 4.71
N VAL A 452 -15.74 9.35 4.09
CA VAL A 452 -14.66 10.19 4.61
C VAL A 452 -14.12 11.10 3.51
N GLU A 453 -13.81 12.35 3.84
CA GLU A 453 -13.17 13.27 2.89
C GLU A 453 -11.67 12.99 2.69
N ARG A 454 -11.03 12.40 3.72
CA ARG A 454 -9.61 12.09 3.79
C ARG A 454 -9.40 10.69 4.32
N ASP A 455 -8.27 10.07 3.97
CA ASP A 455 -7.91 8.74 4.45
C ASP A 455 -7.76 8.69 5.98
N ILE A 456 -7.29 9.79 6.58
CA ILE A 456 -7.32 10.04 8.02
C ILE A 456 -8.24 11.25 8.31
N PRO A 457 -9.51 11.03 8.67
CA PRO A 457 -10.49 12.12 8.79
C PRO A 457 -10.29 12.98 10.04
N VAL A 458 -9.75 12.43 11.12
CA VAL A 458 -9.56 13.13 12.40
C VAL A 458 -8.08 13.12 12.77
N LEU A 459 -7.47 14.30 12.78
CA LEU A 459 -6.03 14.47 13.07
C LEU A 459 -5.74 14.68 14.56
N GLY A 460 -6.71 15.20 15.31
CA GLY A 460 -6.57 15.64 16.69
C GLY A 460 -6.26 17.14 16.81
N GLU A 461 -6.45 17.68 18.02
CA GLU A 461 -6.29 19.12 18.30
C GLU A 461 -4.85 19.62 18.16
N GLU A 462 -3.87 18.73 18.31
CA GLU A 462 -2.44 19.02 18.10
C GLU A 462 -2.00 18.85 16.64
N GLY A 463 -2.91 18.44 15.75
CA GLY A 463 -2.71 18.39 14.30
C GLY A 463 -1.96 17.15 13.78
N LEU A 464 -1.48 17.29 12.54
CA LEU A 464 -0.72 16.27 11.80
C LEU A 464 0.75 16.66 11.73
N HIS A 465 1.62 15.70 12.05
CA HIS A 465 3.06 15.81 11.80
C HIS A 465 3.51 14.74 10.79
N VAL A 466 4.27 15.15 9.78
CA VAL A 466 4.80 14.26 8.75
C VAL A 466 6.28 14.06 8.98
N LEU A 467 6.67 12.81 9.28
CA LEU A 467 8.07 12.40 9.33
C LEU A 467 8.55 12.10 7.90
N GLU A 468 9.24 13.07 7.31
CA GLU A 468 9.81 12.93 5.95
C GLU A 468 10.86 11.83 5.88
N ARG A 469 11.62 11.66 6.97
CA ARG A 469 12.58 10.58 7.17
C ARG A 469 12.19 9.82 8.42
N VAL A 470 12.21 8.50 8.33
CA VAL A 470 11.90 7.64 9.48
C VAL A 470 13.01 7.71 10.52
N GLY A 471 14.23 8.11 10.12
CA GLY A 471 15.38 8.23 11.02
C GLY A 471 16.01 6.89 11.39
N THR A 472 15.70 5.84 10.64
CA THR A 472 16.24 4.50 10.81
C THR A 472 17.42 4.28 9.88
N TYR A 473 18.58 3.96 10.45
CA TYR A 473 19.79 3.74 9.69
C TYR A 473 20.36 2.35 9.95
N MET A 474 20.92 1.76 8.90
CA MET A 474 21.86 0.65 9.03
C MET A 474 23.28 1.18 8.92
N THR A 475 24.20 0.66 9.72
CA THR A 475 25.58 1.12 9.75
C THR A 475 26.59 -0.01 9.78
N MET A 476 27.78 0.24 9.21
CA MET A 476 28.99 -0.55 9.43
C MET A 476 30.23 0.31 9.20
N VAL A 477 31.31 0.03 9.93
CA VAL A 477 32.62 0.62 9.68
C VAL A 477 33.21 0.02 8.41
N VAL A 478 33.74 0.85 7.52
CA VAL A 478 34.43 0.39 6.30
C VAL A 478 35.86 0.91 6.20
N ASP A 479 36.71 0.13 5.54
CA ASP A 479 38.13 0.44 5.32
C ASP A 479 38.39 1.27 4.04
N CYS A 480 37.34 1.87 3.46
CA CYS A 480 37.41 2.57 2.17
C CYS A 480 36.68 3.94 2.11
N PRO A 481 36.86 4.84 3.09
CA PRO A 481 36.07 6.08 3.22
C PRO A 481 36.14 7.03 2.01
N GLU A 482 37.24 7.00 1.24
CA GLU A 482 37.43 7.88 0.08
C GLU A 482 36.83 7.35 -1.24
N CYS A 483 36.60 6.04 -1.35
CA CYS A 483 36.18 5.39 -2.60
C CYS A 483 34.80 5.87 -3.08
N LYS A 484 33.84 5.95 -2.15
CA LYS A 484 32.45 6.43 -2.34
C LYS A 484 31.70 5.82 -3.54
N LYS A 485 32.12 4.65 -4.05
CA LYS A 485 31.47 3.97 -5.19
C LYS A 485 30.03 3.58 -4.87
N CYS A 486 29.79 3.02 -3.68
CA CYS A 486 28.45 2.65 -3.21
C CYS A 486 27.48 3.85 -3.21
N ILE A 487 27.96 5.03 -2.79
CA ILE A 487 27.19 6.28 -2.80
C ILE A 487 26.83 6.67 -4.24
N LYS A 488 27.82 6.72 -5.14
CA LYS A 488 27.64 7.16 -6.53
C LYS A 488 26.66 6.31 -7.35
N VAL A 489 26.51 5.03 -7.01
CA VAL A 489 25.60 4.11 -7.72
C VAL A 489 24.21 4.03 -7.09
N CYS A 490 24.01 4.65 -5.92
CA CYS A 490 22.73 4.66 -5.24
C CYS A 490 21.74 5.57 -6.00
N PRO A 491 20.57 5.08 -6.43
CA PRO A 491 19.62 5.89 -7.20
C PRO A 491 18.87 6.92 -6.35
N ASN A 492 18.77 6.70 -5.03
CA ASN A 492 17.92 7.47 -4.12
C ASN A 492 18.74 8.21 -3.05
N ASP A 493 20.05 8.33 -3.24
CA ASP A 493 20.97 8.96 -2.27
C ASP A 493 20.84 8.42 -0.83
N ALA A 494 20.52 7.12 -0.71
CA ALA A 494 20.28 6.46 0.56
C ALA A 494 21.56 6.18 1.37
N ILE A 495 22.75 6.40 0.80
CA ILE A 495 24.03 6.01 1.41
C ILE A 495 24.89 7.24 1.64
N THR A 496 25.32 7.44 2.88
CA THR A 496 26.33 8.44 3.27
C THR A 496 27.49 7.77 4.00
N ILE A 497 28.60 8.50 4.16
CA ILE A 497 29.72 8.08 5.01
C ILE A 497 29.96 9.20 6.01
N ASP A 498 30.03 8.87 7.30
CA ASP A 498 30.29 9.84 8.36
C ASP A 498 31.80 10.09 8.56
N GLU A 499 32.13 10.93 9.55
CA GLU A 499 33.52 11.31 9.85
C GLU A 499 34.35 10.16 10.43
N GLU A 500 33.71 9.12 10.98
CA GLU A 500 34.35 7.93 11.54
C GLU A 500 34.52 6.80 10.51
N SER A 501 34.34 7.09 9.22
CA SER A 501 34.37 6.08 8.15
C SER A 501 33.29 5.01 8.29
N ARG A 502 32.16 5.34 8.92
CA ARG A 502 30.97 4.48 8.97
C ARG A 502 30.09 4.77 7.76
N ILE A 503 29.74 3.73 7.01
CA ILE A 503 28.67 3.83 6.04
C ILE A 503 27.35 3.91 6.79
N MET A 504 26.54 4.90 6.46
CA MET A 504 25.18 5.09 6.97
C MET A 504 24.21 4.87 5.80
N ILE A 505 23.32 3.89 5.94
CA ILE A 505 22.27 3.61 4.95
C ILE A 505 20.94 4.05 5.54
N SER A 506 20.32 5.09 4.97
CA SER A 506 18.94 5.48 5.25
C SER A 506 18.02 4.38 4.73
N THR A 507 17.46 3.61 5.65
CA THR A 507 16.74 2.38 5.33
C THR A 507 15.44 2.64 4.58
N ASP A 508 14.76 3.73 4.92
CA ASP A 508 13.54 4.24 4.30
C ASP A 508 13.73 4.68 2.84
N LEU A 509 14.95 5.08 2.43
CA LEU A 509 15.27 5.45 1.04
C LEU A 509 15.82 4.27 0.22
N CYS A 510 16.12 3.15 0.88
CA CYS A 510 16.80 2.02 0.26
C CYS A 510 15.80 1.11 -0.45
N GLU A 511 15.97 0.90 -1.75
CA GLU A 511 15.14 -0.02 -2.57
C GLU A 511 15.38 -1.53 -2.28
N GLY A 512 16.14 -1.86 -1.24
CA GLY A 512 16.33 -3.24 -0.81
C GLY A 512 16.90 -4.18 -1.90
N ALA A 513 16.36 -5.39 -1.90
CA ALA A 513 16.81 -6.53 -2.68
C ALA A 513 16.69 -6.35 -4.22
N HIS A 514 15.78 -5.50 -4.68
CA HIS A 514 15.60 -5.24 -6.11
C HIS A 514 16.73 -4.39 -6.70
N CYS A 515 17.34 -3.49 -5.92
CA CYS A 515 18.37 -2.59 -6.43
C CYS A 515 19.77 -3.20 -6.40
N GLN A 516 20.27 -3.57 -5.21
CA GLN A 516 21.61 -4.16 -4.97
C GLN A 516 22.82 -3.49 -5.65
N LYS A 517 22.67 -2.27 -6.20
CA LYS A 517 23.73 -1.60 -6.97
C LYS A 517 24.96 -1.34 -6.11
N CYS A 518 24.77 -0.93 -4.85
CA CYS A 518 25.85 -0.69 -3.91
C CYS A 518 26.64 -1.97 -3.58
N ILE A 519 25.95 -3.09 -3.37
CA ILE A 519 26.56 -4.40 -3.12
C ILE A 519 27.40 -4.84 -4.34
N ARG A 520 26.87 -4.67 -5.56
CA ARG A 520 27.59 -5.05 -6.80
C ARG A 520 28.77 -4.13 -7.11
N ALA A 521 28.75 -2.89 -6.61
CA ALA A 521 29.81 -1.91 -6.84
C ALA A 521 30.99 -2.03 -5.85
N CYS A 522 30.79 -2.73 -4.74
CA CYS A 522 31.79 -2.89 -3.68
C CYS A 522 32.26 -4.35 -3.55
N PRO A 523 33.52 -4.60 -3.17
CA PRO A 523 33.96 -5.96 -2.84
C PRO A 523 33.21 -6.52 -1.62
N PRO A 524 32.74 -7.79 -1.65
CA PRO A 524 31.95 -8.39 -0.57
C PRO A 524 32.65 -8.36 0.80
N GLU A 525 33.97 -8.48 0.82
CA GLU A 525 34.80 -8.40 2.02
C GLU A 525 34.84 -7.00 2.66
N LYS A 526 34.52 -5.95 1.90
CA LYS A 526 34.52 -4.55 2.36
C LYS A 526 33.13 -4.01 2.65
N PHE A 527 32.10 -4.50 1.96
CA PHE A 527 30.73 -4.06 2.12
C PHE A 527 29.78 -5.24 1.95
N ASN A 528 29.19 -5.67 3.06
CA ASN A 528 28.23 -6.75 3.09
C ASN A 528 27.09 -6.37 4.03
N TRP A 529 25.87 -6.45 3.52
CA TRP A 529 24.68 -6.14 4.30
C TRP A 529 24.49 -7.08 5.50
N ALA A 530 25.02 -8.31 5.46
CA ALA A 530 25.00 -9.22 6.60
C ALA A 530 25.83 -8.72 7.80
N ASN A 531 26.71 -7.73 7.59
CA ASN A 531 27.52 -7.11 8.64
C ASN A 531 26.97 -5.73 9.06
N LEU A 532 25.82 -5.32 8.53
CA LEU A 532 25.18 -4.08 8.94
C LEU A 532 24.45 -4.28 10.27
N GLU A 533 24.51 -3.27 11.11
CA GLU A 533 23.78 -3.22 12.36
C GLU A 533 22.78 -2.05 12.34
N VAL A 534 21.70 -2.15 13.13
CA VAL A 534 20.81 -1.01 13.33
C VAL A 534 21.58 0.08 14.08
N PHE A 535 21.65 1.28 13.51
CA PHE A 535 22.26 2.42 14.17
C PHE A 535 21.47 2.76 15.44
N LYS A 536 22.19 2.77 16.57
CA LYS A 536 21.68 3.23 17.86
C LYS A 536 22.33 4.58 18.11
N PRO A 537 21.59 5.71 18.06
CA PRO A 537 22.15 6.97 18.49
C PRO A 537 22.63 6.83 19.93
N GLU A 538 23.83 7.33 20.24
CA GLU A 538 24.29 7.41 21.63
C GLU A 538 23.23 8.20 22.42
N GLN A 539 22.73 7.60 23.51
CA GLN A 539 21.84 8.28 24.43
C GLN A 539 22.65 9.38 25.13
N GLU A 540 22.45 10.65 24.72
CA GLU A 540 22.93 11.81 25.49
C GLU A 540 22.16 11.99 26.80
#